data_AF-A0A9D6KV17-F1
#
_entry.id   AF-A0A9D6KV17-F1
#
_cell.length_a   1.000
_cell.length_b   1.000
_cell.length_c   1.000
_cell.angle_alpha   90.00
_cell.angle_beta   90.00
_cell.angle_gamma   90.00
#
_symmetry.space_group_name_H-M   'P 1'
#
loop_
_entity.id
_entity.type
_entity.pdbx_description
1 polymer ?
#
loop_
_entity_poly.entity_id
_entity_poly.type
_entity_poly.pdbx_seq_one_letter_code
_entity_poly.pdbx_strand_id
1 'polypeptide(L)' 'DTDIRNLRVFIGQVREKIESDPSRPTLLLSEPGFGYRLT' A
#
# COMPACT_ATOMS: atom_id res chain seq x y z
N ASP A 1 0.34 15.35 -8.49
CA ASP A 1 0.79 14.07 -9.10
C ASP A 1 1.99 13.40 -8.44
N THR A 2 3.10 14.12 -8.20
CA THR A 2 4.33 13.52 -7.63
C THR A 2 4.11 12.81 -6.29
N ASP A 3 3.29 13.39 -5.41
CA ASP A 3 3.06 12.86 -4.07
C ASP A 3 2.32 11.51 -4.08
N ILE A 4 1.38 11.33 -5.00
CA ILE A 4 0.65 10.05 -5.14
C ILE A 4 1.58 8.96 -5.69
N ARG A 5 2.49 9.31 -6.60
CA ARG A 5 3.50 8.37 -7.09
C ARG A 5 4.47 7.97 -5.98
N ASN A 6 4.89 8.93 -5.16
CA ASN A 6 5.74 8.68 -3.99
C ASN A 6 5.02 7.81 -2.95
N LEU A 7 3.74 8.07 -2.70
CA LEU A 7 2.92 7.29 -1.78
C LEU A 7 2.82 5.83 -2.23
N ARG A 8 2.61 5.56 -3.53
CA ARG A 8 2.58 4.18 -4.06
C ARG A 8 3.87 3.42 -3.81
N VAL A 9 5.03 4.06 -4.01
CA VAL A 9 6.34 3.45 -3.75
C VAL A 9 6.49 3.16 -2.26
N PHE A 10 6.19 4.13 -1.40
CA PHE A 10 6.30 3.97 0.04
C PHE A 10 5.38 2.87 0.57
N ILE A 11 4.15 2.78 0.07
CA ILE A 11 3.22 1.71 0.44
C ILE A 11 3.75 0.33 0.02
N GLY A 12 4.40 0.23 -1.15
CA GLY A 12 5.09 -1.00 -1.56
C GLY A 12 6.15 -1.42 -0.53
N GLN A 13 7.00 -0.49 -0.11
CA GLN A 13 8.04 -0.73 0.90
C GLN A 13 7.48 -1.09 2.27
N VAL A 14 6.30 -0.56 2.64
CA VAL A 14 5.62 -0.92 3.89
C VAL A 14 5.08 -2.35 3.80
N ARG A 15 4.43 -2.74 2.69
CA ARG A 15 3.90 -4.10 2.48
C ARG A 15 5.00 -5.16 2.56
N GLU A 16 6.17 -4.90 1.99
CA GLU A 16 7.34 -5.79 2.11
C GLU A 16 7.75 -6.11 3.55
N LYS A 17 7.42 -5.22 4.50
CA LYS A 17 7.81 -5.38 5.91
C LYS A 17 6.72 -6.01 6.78
N ILE A 18 5.44 -5.87 6.40
CA ILE A 18 4.31 -6.24 7.27
C ILE A 18 3.44 -7.36 6.70
N GLU A 19 3.37 -7.50 5.37
CA GLU A 19 2.57 -8.53 4.74
C GLU A 19 3.37 -9.84 4.67
N SER A 20 2.69 -10.98 4.87
CA SER A 20 3.32 -12.28 4.62
C SER A 20 3.60 -12.52 3.13
N ASP A 21 2.74 -11.99 2.25
CA ASP A 21 2.94 -11.94 0.80
C ASP A 21 2.59 -10.53 0.28
N PRO A 22 3.60 -9.68 -0.02
CA PRO A 22 3.39 -8.32 -0.49
C PRO A 22 2.60 -8.21 -1.81
N SER A 23 2.57 -9.27 -2.62
CA SER A 23 1.83 -9.32 -3.88
C SER A 23 0.32 -9.56 -3.67
N ARG A 24 -0.05 -10.06 -2.47
CA ARG A 24 -1.42 -10.36 -2.06
C ARG A 24 -1.71 -9.69 -0.70
N PRO A 25 -1.75 -8.34 -0.64
CA PRO A 25 -1.86 -7.61 0.62
C PRO A 25 -3.18 -7.92 1.32
N THR A 26 -3.09 -8.13 2.64
CA THR A 26 -4.22 -8.41 3.52
C THR A 26 -4.35 -7.41 4.66
N LEU A 27 -3.27 -6.72 5.05
CA LEU A 27 -3.24 -5.74 6.13
C LEU A 27 -3.37 -4.30 5.62
N LEU A 28 -2.68 -3.97 4.52
CA LEU A 28 -2.65 -2.62 3.95
C LEU A 28 -3.26 -2.63 2.55
N LEU A 29 -4.55 -2.35 2.45
CA LEU A 29 -5.35 -2.48 1.24
C LEU A 29 -5.42 -1.18 0.45
N SER A 30 -5.40 -1.30 -0.88
CA SER A 30 -5.69 -0.18 -1.78
C SER A 30 -7.20 0.01 -1.92
N GLU A 31 -7.70 1.21 -1.69
CA GLU A 31 -9.10 1.57 -1.83
C GLU A 31 -9.28 2.58 -2.99
N PRO A 32 -9.84 2.14 -4.14
CA PRO A 32 -10.02 3.00 -5.30
C PRO A 32 -10.81 4.26 -4.96
N GLY A 33 -10.26 5.44 -5.29
CA GLY A 33 -10.89 6.73 -5.03
C GLY A 33 -10.68 7.29 -3.61
N PHE A 34 -10.18 6.50 -2.66
CA PHE A 34 -10.00 6.92 -1.26
C PHE A 34 -8.54 6.82 -0.77
N GLY A 35 -7.74 5.90 -1.32
CA GLY A 35 -6.33 5.76 -0.97
C GLY A 35 -6.01 4.38 -0.41
N TYR A 36 -5.63 4.32 0.88
CA TYR A 36 -5.19 3.09 1.54
C TYR A 36 -5.88 2.92 2.89
N ARG A 37 -6.16 1.67 3.25
CA ARG A 37 -6.80 1.29 4.52
C ARG A 37 -6.00 0.21 5.23
N LEU A 38 -5.95 0.31 6.56
CA LEU A 38 -5.45 -0.73 7.45
C LEU A 38 -6.61 -1.58 7.96
N THR A 39 -6.41 -2.88 8.07
CA THR A 39 -7.36 -3.85 8.61
C THR A 39 -6.77 -4.67 9.73
#